data_AF-A0A0E4C7Y1-F1
#
_entry.id   AF-A0A0E4C7Y1-F1
#
_cell.length_a   1.000
_cell.length_b   1.000
_cell.length_c   1.000
_cell.angle_alpha   90.00
_cell.angle_beta   90.00
_cell.angle_gamma   90.00
#
_symmetry.space_group_name_H-M   'P 1'
#
loop_
_entity.id
_entity.type
_entity.pdbx_description
1 polymer ?
#
loop_
_entity_poly.entity_id
_entity_poly.type
_entity_poly.pdbx_seq_one_letter_code
_entity_poly.pdbx_strand_id
1 'polypeptide(L)' 'MNKIKTLRKAKGLNQGELAKSAGISQTYLCELEKSRKTNPSRDVLVRIAKALSVSVSELLDD' A
#
# COMPACT_ATOMS: atom_id res chain seq x y z
N MET A 1 -5.38 -3.87 12.04
CA MET A 1 -4.89 -4.59 10.83
C MET A 1 -4.42 -3.55 9.83
N ASN A 2 -3.40 -3.82 9.02
CA ASN A 2 -2.96 -2.84 8.01
C ASN A 2 -3.84 -2.95 6.75
N LYS A 3 -4.55 -1.87 6.39
CA LYS A 3 -5.50 -1.86 5.28
C LYS A 3 -4.85 -2.17 3.92
N ILE A 4 -3.63 -1.66 3.70
CA ILE A 4 -2.82 -1.95 2.50
C ILE A 4 -2.63 -3.45 2.36
N LYS A 5 -2.23 -4.13 3.44
CA LYS A 5 -2.02 -5.58 3.45
C LYS A 5 -3.30 -6.35 3.15
N THR A 6 -4.43 -5.91 3.70
CA THR A 6 -5.74 -6.54 3.48
C THR A 6 -6.16 -6.40 2.02
N LEU A 7 -6.13 -5.19 1.47
CA LEU A 7 -6.49 -4.91 0.07
C LEU A 7 -5.56 -5.62 -0.90
N ARG A 8 -4.25 -5.62 -0.63
CA ARG A 8 -3.27 -6.34 -1.44
C ARG A 8 -3.60 -7.83 -1.51
N LYS A 9 -3.87 -8.45 -0.36
CA LYS A 9 -4.25 -9.87 -0.30
C LYS A 9 -5.60 -10.14 -0.97
N ALA A 10 -6.58 -9.26 -0.83
CA ALA A 10 -7.87 -9.37 -1.51
C ALA A 10 -7.71 -9.34 -3.04
N LYS A 11 -6.69 -8.64 -3.55
CA LYS A 11 -6.31 -8.63 -4.96
C LYS A 11 -5.40 -9.78 -5.41
N GLY A 12 -5.05 -10.70 -4.51
CA GLY A 12 -4.14 -11.81 -4.82
C GLY A 12 -2.69 -11.38 -5.08
N LEU A 13 -2.33 -10.13 -4.76
CA LEU A 13 -1.01 -9.58 -5.03
C LEU A 13 -0.01 -9.96 -3.94
N ASN A 14 1.22 -10.28 -4.32
CA ASN A 14 2.35 -10.33 -3.40
C ASN A 14 2.95 -8.93 -3.17
N GLN A 15 3.83 -8.79 -2.16
CA GLN A 15 4.43 -7.48 -1.83
C GLN A 15 5.28 -6.92 -2.98
N GLY A 16 6.01 -7.76 -3.70
CA GLY A 16 6.81 -7.33 -4.85
C GLY A 16 5.95 -6.79 -5.98
N GLU A 17 4.82 -7.42 -6.27
CA GLU A 17 3.88 -7.00 -7.31
C GLU A 17 3.24 -5.65 -7.00
N LEU A 18 2.78 -5.46 -5.75
CA LEU A 18 2.23 -4.17 -5.34
C LEU A 18 3.32 -3.09 -5.34
N ALA A 19 4.51 -3.40 -4.83
CA ALA A 19 5.63 -2.46 -4.78
C ALA A 19 6.05 -2.02 -6.20
N LYS A 20 6.15 -2.97 -7.14
CA LYS A 20 6.43 -2.70 -8.55
C LYS A 20 5.34 -1.84 -9.19
N SER A 21 4.08 -2.16 -8.95
CA SER A 21 2.93 -1.41 -9.51
C SER A 21 2.82 0.01 -8.92
N ALA A 22 3.13 0.18 -7.64
CA ALA A 22 3.23 1.48 -7.00
C ALA A 22 4.57 2.18 -7.27
N GLY A 23 5.55 1.51 -7.90
CA GLY A 23 6.92 1.97 -8.15
C GLY A 23 7.69 2.38 -6.90
N ILE A 24 7.49 1.65 -5.80
CA ILE A 24 8.24 1.77 -4.54
C ILE A 24 9.08 0.50 -4.33
N SER A 25 10.00 0.52 -3.38
CA SER A 25 10.74 -0.70 -3.03
C SER A 25 9.85 -1.69 -2.26
N GLN A 26 10.06 -2.99 -2.47
CA GLN A 26 9.36 -4.04 -1.71
C GLN A 26 9.63 -3.91 -0.20
N THR A 27 10.85 -3.53 0.18
CA THR A 27 11.22 -3.26 1.58
C THR A 27 10.40 -2.13 2.16
N TYR A 28 10.26 -1.02 1.43
CA TYR A 28 9.44 0.12 1.87
C TYR A 28 7.96 -0.26 2.01
N LEU A 29 7.41 -1.04 1.07
CA LEU A 29 6.05 -1.56 1.21
C LEU A 29 5.91 -2.48 2.43
N CYS A 30 6.91 -3.34 2.69
CA CYS A 30 6.90 -4.23 3.84
C CYS A 30 6.91 -3.45 5.17
N GLU A 31 7.71 -2.39 5.26
CA GLU A 31 7.70 -1.46 6.40
C GLU A 31 6.35 -0.75 6.54
N LEU A 32 5.79 -0.28 5.42
CA LEU A 32 4.49 0.36 5.38
C LEU A 32 3.37 -0.58 5.85
N GLU A 33 3.46 -1.87 5.53
CA GLU A 33 2.51 -2.90 5.98
C GLU A 33 2.68 -3.29 7.47
N LYS A 34 3.89 -3.14 8.01
CA LYS A 34 4.23 -3.49 9.40
C LYS A 34 3.99 -2.32 10.38
N SER A 35 4.20 -1.09 9.94
CA SER A 35 4.18 0.11 10.78
C SER A 35 2.89 0.91 10.61
N ARG A 36 2.23 1.23 11.73
CA ARG A 36 1.09 2.16 11.76
C ARG A 36 1.47 3.64 11.74
N LYS A 37 2.77 3.95 11.83
CA LYS A 37 3.33 5.32 11.95
C LYS A 37 4.22 5.74 10.77
N THR A 38 4.27 4.94 9.72
CA THR A 38 4.88 5.38 8.47
C THR A 38 4.01 6.53 7.93
N ASN A 39 4.60 7.71 7.75
CA ASN A 39 3.96 8.86 7.10
C ASN A 39 4.42 8.88 5.64
N PRO A 40 3.91 7.97 4.77
CA PRO A 40 4.25 7.99 3.36
C PRO A 40 3.86 9.34 2.78
N SER A 41 4.64 9.82 1.81
CA SER A 41 4.26 11.03 1.10
C SER A 41 2.91 10.82 0.39
N ARG A 42 2.18 11.91 0.18
CA ARG A 42 0.91 11.88 -0.56
C ARG A 42 1.05 11.20 -1.92
N ASP A 43 2.19 11.39 -2.60
CA ASP A 43 2.49 10.73 -3.87
C ASP A 43 2.50 9.20 -3.74
N VAL A 44 3.18 8.66 -2.72
CA VAL A 44 3.25 7.22 -2.50
C VAL A 44 1.88 6.64 -2.17
N LEU A 45 1.08 7.33 -1.34
CA LEU A 45 -0.30 6.93 -1.06
C LEU A 45 -1.15 6.86 -2.34
N VAL A 46 -1.07 7.88 -3.20
CA VAL A 46 -1.79 7.91 -4.49
C VAL A 46 -1.35 6.75 -5.38
N ARG A 47 -0.05 6.44 -5.43
CA ARG A 47 0.49 5.35 -6.25
C ARG A 47 0.06 3.98 -5.75
N ILE A 48 0.05 3.77 -4.45
CA ILE A 48 -0.47 2.54 -3.82
C ILE A 48 -1.98 2.43 -4.06
N ALA A 49 -2.72 3.52 -3.90
CA ALA A 49 -4.17 3.55 -4.15
C ALA A 49 -4.48 3.16 -5.60
N LYS A 50 -3.76 3.75 -6.57
CA LYS A 50 -3.88 3.40 -7.99
C LYS A 50 -3.55 1.93 -8.26
N ALA A 51 -2.44 1.42 -7.70
CA ALA A 51 -2.04 0.03 -7.85
C ALA A 51 -3.06 -0.95 -7.25
N LEU A 52 -3.72 -0.55 -6.15
CA LEU A 52 -4.80 -1.30 -5.52
C LEU A 52 -6.17 -0.97 -6.10
N SER A 53 -6.29 -0.07 -7.09
CA SER A 53 -7.55 0.43 -7.65
C SER A 53 -8.59 0.82 -6.58
N VAL A 54 -8.15 1.48 -5.53
CA VAL A 54 -8.97 2.04 -4.45
C VAL A 54 -8.73 3.54 -4.34
N SER A 55 -9.57 4.23 -3.56
CA SER A 55 -9.30 5.61 -3.19
C SER A 55 -8.19 5.73 -2.13
N VAL A 56 -7.55 6.90 -2.04
CA VAL A 56 -6.58 7.18 -0.96
C VAL A 56 -7.26 7.19 0.41
N SER A 57 -8.53 7.60 0.46
CA SER A 57 -9.33 7.58 1.70
C SER A 57 -9.51 6.16 2.22
N GLU A 58 -9.82 5.18 1.35
CA GLU A 58 -9.95 3.77 1.76
C GLU A 58 -8.67 3.18 2.37
N LEU A 59 -7.49 3.73 2.04
CA LEU A 59 -6.22 3.35 2.64
C LEU A 59 -6.00 3.95 4.03
N LEU A 60 -6.64 5.09 4.32
CA LEU A 60 -6.49 5.89 5.54
C LEU A 60 -7.66 5.70 6.52
N ASP A 61 -8.81 5.22 6.04
CA ASP A 61 -9.98 4.94 6.86
C ASP A 61 -9.71 3.72 7.75
N ASP A 62 -9.70 3.91 9.08
CA ASP A 62 -9.69 2.84 10.08
C ASP A 62 -11.08 2.16 10.15
#